data_AF-A0A6I2VHV8-F1
#
_entry.id   AF-A0A6I2VHV8-F1
#
_cell.length_a   1.000
_cell.length_b   1.000
_cell.length_c   1.000
_cell.angle_alpha   90.00
_cell.angle_beta   90.00
_cell.angle_gamma   90.00
#
_symmetry.space_group_name_H-M   'P 1'
#
loop_
_entity.id
_entity.type
_entity.pdbx_description
1 polymer ?
#
loop_
_entity_poly.entity_id
_entity_poly.type
_entity_poly.pdbx_seq_one_letter_code
_entity_poly.pdbx_strand_id
1 'polypeptide(L)'
;MTPPPARTPLRAGPLTAVYVGGELRDIRLGDIEILRRVYVAFQDRNWTARPWIVTEDVVLDDDGRSFSIAVKGRGTFDAEPFTWSANITGQHDGTIAFSMAGRTSAPFIRNRL
;
A
#
# COMPACT_ATOMS: atom_id res chain seq x y z
N MET A 1 1.98 -4.19 22.98
CA MET A 1 2.28 -3.22 21.91
C MET A 1 2.72 -4.01 20.69
N THR A 2 2.01 -3.91 19.56
CA THR A 2 2.45 -4.53 18.30
C THR A 2 3.66 -3.74 17.77
N PRO A 3 4.76 -4.39 17.37
CA PRO A 3 5.91 -3.68 16.81
C PRO A 3 5.50 -2.90 15.54
N PRO A 4 6.16 -1.78 15.25
CA PRO A 4 5.91 -1.05 14.00
C PRO A 4 6.23 -1.96 12.79
N PRO A 5 5.50 -1.81 11.68
CA PRO A 5 5.75 -2.59 10.48
C PRO A 5 7.18 -2.36 9.97
N ALA A 6 7.79 -3.43 9.45
CA ALA A 6 9.11 -3.38 8.86
C ALA A 6 9.13 -2.38 7.68
N ARG A 7 10.29 -1.74 7.48
CA ARG A 7 10.53 -0.84 6.34
C ARG A 7 11.42 -1.58 5.35
N THR A 8 10.90 -1.82 4.15
CA THR A 8 11.62 -2.54 3.09
C THR A 8 12.02 -1.56 1.99
N PRO A 9 13.31 -1.27 1.81
CA PRO A 9 13.78 -0.48 0.66
C PRO A 9 13.49 -1.21 -0.65
N LEU A 10 13.04 -0.48 -1.66
CA LEU A 10 12.72 -1.00 -2.99
C LEU A 10 13.35 -0.14 -4.08
N ARG A 11 13.60 -0.76 -5.24
CA ARG A 11 14.08 -0.07 -6.43
C ARG A 11 13.27 -0.46 -7.67
N ALA A 12 12.82 0.54 -8.42
CA ALA A 12 12.26 0.41 -9.75
C ALA A 12 13.14 1.21 -10.71
N GLY A 13 14.14 0.59 -11.31
CA GLY A 13 15.09 1.26 -12.20
C GLY A 13 15.76 2.48 -11.54
N PRO A 14 15.50 3.71 -12.05
CA PRO A 14 16.03 4.94 -11.47
C PRO A 14 15.29 5.41 -10.20
N LEU A 15 14.12 4.85 -9.89
CA LEU A 15 13.32 5.22 -8.72
C LEU A 15 13.65 4.35 -7.51
N THR A 16 13.63 4.97 -6.34
CA THR A 16 13.64 4.27 -5.05
C THR A 16 12.34 4.53 -4.31
N ALA A 17 11.94 3.59 -3.46
CA ALA A 17 10.78 3.72 -2.58
C ALA A 17 11.01 2.91 -1.30
N VAL A 18 10.15 3.12 -0.31
CA VAL A 18 10.12 2.31 0.91
C VAL A 18 8.73 1.70 1.05
N TYR A 19 8.65 0.38 1.12
CA TYR A 19 7.42 -0.32 1.46
C TYR A 19 7.27 -0.44 2.97
N VAL A 20 6.08 -0.11 3.47
CA VAL A 20 5.75 -0.16 4.91
C VAL A 20 4.30 -0.63 5.07
N GLY A 21 4.08 -1.92 5.33
CA GLY A 21 2.76 -2.44 5.71
C GLY A 21 1.61 -2.00 4.78
N GLY A 22 1.73 -2.31 3.48
CA GLY A 22 0.70 -2.08 2.47
C GLY A 22 0.75 -0.73 1.74
N GLU A 23 1.75 0.10 2.02
CA GLU A 23 1.96 1.37 1.33
C GLU A 23 3.39 1.54 0.81
N LEU A 24 3.53 2.31 -0.27
CA LEU A 24 4.79 2.89 -0.69
C LEU A 24 4.96 4.27 -0.06
N ARG A 25 6.17 4.59 0.38
CA ARG A 25 6.56 5.89 0.92
C ARG A 25 7.86 6.37 0.27
N ASP A 26 8.10 7.66 0.40
CA ASP A 26 9.37 8.31 0.08
C ASP A 26 9.84 7.93 -1.33
N ILE A 27 8.97 8.04 -2.35
CA ILE A 27 9.31 7.68 -3.73
C ILE A 27 10.21 8.80 -4.31
N ARG A 28 11.42 8.43 -4.72
CA ARG A 28 12.46 9.39 -5.15
C ARG A 28 13.02 9.06 -6.52
N LEU A 29 13.45 10.11 -7.22
CA LEU A 29 14.36 10.05 -8.35
C LEU A 29 15.70 10.64 -7.92
N GLY A 30 16.69 9.78 -7.68
CA GLY A 30 17.94 10.20 -7.01
C GLY A 30 17.65 10.81 -5.64
N ASP A 31 18.12 12.04 -5.41
CA ASP A 31 17.94 12.75 -4.14
C ASP A 31 16.62 13.54 -4.04
N ILE A 32 15.77 13.51 -5.06
CA ILE A 32 14.53 14.30 -5.11
C ILE A 32 13.32 13.41 -4.77
N GLU A 33 12.57 13.73 -3.71
CA GLU A 33 11.26 13.13 -3.45
C GLU A 33 10.25 13.63 -4.49
N ILE A 34 9.70 12.72 -5.29
CA ILE A 34 8.72 13.04 -6.32
C ILE A 34 7.30 12.67 -5.90
N LEU A 35 7.14 11.70 -5.00
CA LEU A 35 5.85 11.31 -4.47
C LEU A 35 6.00 10.79 -3.04
N ARG A 36 5.22 11.36 -2.12
CA ARG A 36 5.34 11.03 -0.70
C ARG A 36 4.82 9.63 -0.39
N ARG A 37 3.61 9.29 -0.84
CA ARG A 37 2.93 8.03 -0.50
C ARG A 37 2.00 7.54 -1.61
N VAL A 38 1.89 6.22 -1.75
CA VAL A 38 0.81 5.53 -2.46
C VAL A 38 0.24 4.47 -1.53
N TYR A 39 -1.04 4.60 -1.19
CA TYR A 39 -1.71 3.77 -0.19
C TYR A 39 -3.21 3.74 -0.40
N VAL A 40 -3.87 2.68 0.07
CA VAL A 40 -5.34 2.63 0.14
C VAL A 40 -5.79 3.52 1.27
N ALA A 41 -6.65 4.51 1.00
CA ALA A 41 -7.16 5.41 2.03
C ALA A 41 -8.60 5.04 2.41
N PHE A 42 -8.96 5.21 3.68
CA PHE A 42 -10.36 5.15 4.10
C PHE A 42 -10.67 6.25 5.12
N GLN A 43 -11.76 6.96 4.87
CA GLN A 43 -12.34 7.93 5.80
C GLN A 43 -13.80 7.57 6.05
N ASP A 44 -14.12 7.40 7.34
CA ASP A 44 -15.48 7.12 7.78
C ASP A 44 -16.39 8.36 7.59
N ARG A 45 -17.67 8.21 7.96
CA ARG A 45 -18.68 9.29 7.89
C ARG A 45 -18.29 10.55 8.67
N ASN A 46 -17.44 10.43 9.68
CA ASN A 46 -16.97 11.52 10.51
C ASN A 46 -15.65 12.12 9.98
N TRP A 47 -15.28 11.82 8.73
CA TRP A 47 -13.99 12.21 8.11
C TRP A 47 -12.76 11.68 8.85
N THR A 48 -12.92 10.71 9.76
CA THR A 48 -11.82 10.13 10.51
C THR A 48 -11.06 9.16 9.63
N ALA A 49 -9.76 9.37 9.48
CA ALA A 49 -8.89 8.41 8.80
C ALA A 49 -8.79 7.13 9.63
N ARG A 50 -9.29 6.03 9.08
CA ARG A 50 -9.27 4.73 9.75
C ARG A 50 -8.14 3.86 9.20
N PRO A 51 -7.39 3.17 10.06
CA PRO A 51 -6.32 2.31 9.61
C PRO A 51 -6.89 1.05 8.93
N TRP A 52 -6.16 0.54 7.95
CA TRP A 52 -6.32 -0.85 7.51
C TRP A 52 -5.54 -1.78 8.44
N ILE A 53 -6.00 -3.02 8.55
CA ILE A 53 -5.20 -4.10 9.11
C ILE A 53 -4.67 -4.91 7.93
N VAL A 54 -3.36 -4.86 7.71
CA VAL A 54 -2.67 -5.75 6.77
C VAL A 54 -2.67 -7.15 7.37
N THR A 55 -3.19 -8.11 6.62
CA THR A 55 -3.31 -9.50 7.06
C THR A 55 -2.24 -10.39 6.43
N GLU A 56 -1.73 -10.00 5.27
CA GLU A 56 -0.71 -10.74 4.52
C GLU A 56 0.00 -9.78 3.56
N ASP A 57 1.32 -9.86 3.49
CA ASP A 57 2.12 -9.27 2.42
C ASP A 57 3.30 -10.17 2.04
N VAL A 58 3.55 -10.26 0.73
CA VAL A 58 4.60 -11.10 0.17
C VAL A 58 5.34 -10.32 -0.90
N VAL A 59 6.66 -10.19 -0.74
CA VAL A 59 7.56 -9.77 -1.82
C VAL A 59 7.84 -10.99 -2.68
N LEU A 60 7.35 -10.96 -3.93
CA LEU A 60 7.37 -12.09 -4.85
C LEU A 60 8.62 -12.09 -5.73
N ASP A 61 9.21 -10.92 -5.99
CA ASP A 61 10.40 -10.74 -6.82
C ASP A 61 11.12 -9.45 -6.41
N ASP A 62 12.45 -9.51 -6.31
CA ASP A 62 13.36 -8.37 -6.12
C ASP A 62 14.73 -8.74 -6.70
N ASP A 63 14.98 -8.33 -7.94
CA ASP A 63 16.26 -8.50 -8.62
C ASP A 63 17.22 -7.32 -8.39
N GLY A 64 16.90 -6.46 -7.43
CA GLY A 64 17.64 -5.25 -7.09
C GLY A 64 17.32 -4.05 -7.98
N ARG A 65 16.50 -4.20 -9.04
CA ARG A 65 16.05 -3.08 -9.90
C ARG A 65 14.59 -3.15 -10.32
N SER A 66 13.88 -4.20 -9.96
CA SER A 66 12.44 -4.37 -10.09
C SER A 66 11.89 -5.04 -8.85
N PHE A 67 10.59 -4.90 -8.61
CA PHE A 67 9.94 -5.59 -7.50
C PHE A 67 8.49 -5.94 -7.82
N SER A 68 7.96 -6.95 -7.12
CA SER A 68 6.54 -7.29 -7.12
C SER A 68 6.08 -7.65 -5.71
N ILE A 69 4.99 -7.03 -5.25
CA ILE A 69 4.43 -7.23 -3.92
C ILE A 69 2.94 -7.50 -4.05
N ALA A 70 2.50 -8.60 -3.44
CA ALA A 70 1.08 -8.87 -3.21
C ALA A 70 0.75 -8.58 -1.74
N VAL A 71 -0.28 -7.79 -1.49
CA VAL A 71 -0.74 -7.45 -0.14
C VAL A 71 -2.25 -7.65 -0.01
N LYS A 72 -2.69 -8.09 1.16
CA LYS A 72 -4.10 -8.19 1.56
C LYS A 72 -4.32 -7.47 2.87
N GLY A 73 -5.49 -6.85 2.99
CA GLY A 73 -5.90 -6.21 4.22
C GLY A 73 -7.41 -6.18 4.39
N ARG A 74 -7.82 -5.76 5.59
CA ARG A 74 -9.22 -5.60 5.98
C ARG A 74 -9.44 -4.28 6.69
N GLY A 75 -10.67 -3.78 6.63
CA GLY A 75 -11.07 -2.57 7.31
C GLY A 75 -11.21 -2.72 8.81
N THR A 76 -11.33 -1.57 9.45
CA THR A 76 -11.57 -1.40 10.87
C THR A 76 -12.80 -0.53 11.09
N PHE A 77 -13.40 -0.61 12.27
CA PHE A 77 -14.60 0.15 12.63
C PHE A 77 -15.71 -0.03 11.59
N ASP A 78 -16.23 1.06 11.02
CA ASP A 78 -17.29 1.04 10.01
C ASP A 78 -16.90 0.21 8.76
N ALA A 79 -15.61 0.06 8.43
CA ALA A 79 -15.15 -0.74 7.30
C ALA A 79 -14.79 -2.20 7.64
N GLU A 80 -15.10 -2.69 8.85
CA GLU A 80 -14.90 -4.10 9.22
C GLU A 80 -15.40 -5.12 8.17
N PRO A 81 -16.56 -4.94 7.48
CA PRO A 81 -16.99 -5.86 6.41
C PRO A 81 -16.24 -5.70 5.08
N PHE A 82 -15.25 -4.80 4.96
CA PHE A 82 -14.50 -4.56 3.73
C PHE A 82 -13.13 -5.23 3.76
N THR A 83 -12.82 -5.96 2.69
CA THR A 83 -11.50 -6.56 2.44
C THR A 83 -10.93 -6.03 1.14
N TRP A 84 -9.61 -5.95 1.07
CA TRP A 84 -8.91 -5.50 -0.12
C TRP A 84 -7.65 -6.31 -0.35
N SER A 85 -7.23 -6.32 -1.61
CA SER A 85 -5.92 -6.79 -2.03
C SER A 85 -5.30 -5.76 -2.98
N ALA A 86 -3.98 -5.66 -2.97
CA ALA A 86 -3.27 -4.88 -3.95
C ALA A 86 -2.05 -5.64 -4.50
N ASN A 87 -1.74 -5.36 -5.76
CA ASN A 87 -0.50 -5.73 -6.41
C ASN A 87 0.29 -4.45 -6.68
N ILE A 88 1.51 -4.41 -6.18
CA ILE A 88 2.42 -3.28 -6.31
C ILE A 88 3.64 -3.76 -7.07
N THR A 89 3.92 -3.16 -8.22
CA THR A 89 5.07 -3.53 -9.04
C THR A 89 5.95 -2.33 -9.32
N GLY A 90 7.25 -2.59 -9.40
CA GLY A 90 8.27 -1.67 -9.87
C GLY A 90 9.04 -2.31 -11.01
N GLN A 91 9.21 -1.60 -12.12
CA GLN A 91 9.89 -2.09 -13.32
C GLN A 91 11.25 -1.42 -13.51
N HIS A 92 12.11 -2.07 -14.31
CA HIS A 92 13.48 -1.61 -14.60
C HIS A 92 13.55 -0.24 -15.28
N ASP A 93 12.49 0.19 -15.95
CA ASP A 93 12.38 1.47 -16.64
C ASP A 93 11.95 2.63 -15.71
N GLY A 94 11.63 2.34 -14.45
CA GLY A 94 11.12 3.32 -13.50
C GLY A 94 9.60 3.36 -13.39
N THR A 95 8.88 2.48 -14.06
CA THR A 95 7.42 2.39 -13.89
C THR A 95 7.08 1.76 -12.55
N ILE A 96 6.27 2.45 -11.73
CA ILE A 96 5.65 1.89 -10.54
C ILE A 96 4.14 1.82 -10.77
N ALA A 97 3.55 0.64 -10.59
CA ALA A 97 2.10 0.43 -10.69
C ALA A 97 1.54 -0.04 -9.35
N PHE A 98 0.40 0.53 -8.95
CA PHE A 98 -0.35 0.14 -7.77
C PHE A 98 -1.78 -0.19 -8.19
N SER A 99 -2.14 -1.47 -8.17
CA SER A 99 -3.47 -1.94 -8.55
C SER A 99 -4.18 -2.53 -7.34
N MET A 100 -5.43 -2.12 -7.09
CA MET A 100 -6.21 -2.58 -5.94
C MET A 100 -7.53 -3.22 -6.38
N ALA A 101 -8.00 -4.18 -5.58
CA ALA A 101 -9.35 -4.72 -5.66
C ALA A 101 -9.96 -4.75 -4.26
N GLY A 102 -11.23 -4.40 -4.16
CA GLY A 102 -11.97 -4.36 -2.89
C GLY A 102 -13.25 -5.19 -2.98
N ARG A 103 -13.63 -5.81 -1.86
CA ARG A 103 -14.90 -6.54 -1.71
C ARG A 103 -15.50 -6.24 -0.34
N THR A 104 -16.82 -6.33 -0.25
CA THR A 104 -17.52 -6.15 1.03
C THR A 104 -18.55 -7.25 1.25
N SER A 105 -18.68 -7.69 2.51
CA SER A 105 -19.69 -8.67 2.92
C SER A 105 -21.01 -8.03 3.37
N ALA A 106 -21.02 -6.73 3.67
CA ALA A 106 -22.19 -5.98 4.10
C ALA A 106 -22.05 -4.48 3.76
N PRO A 107 -23.15 -3.72 3.61
CA PRO A 107 -23.08 -2.28 3.41
C PRO A 107 -22.37 -1.55 4.56
N PHE A 108 -21.60 -0.51 4.23
CA PHE A 108 -21.01 0.40 5.21
C PHE A 108 -20.97 1.84 4.69
N ILE A 109 -20.85 2.81 5.60
CA ILE A 109 -20.84 4.24 5.27
C ILE A 109 -19.40 4.74 5.16
N ARG A 110 -19.12 5.53 4.12
CA ARG A 110 -17.82 6.14 3.87
C ARG A 110 -17.97 7.53 3.29
N ASN A 111 -17.02 8.42 3.61
CA ASN A 111 -16.83 9.66 2.87
C ASN A 111 -15.78 9.48 1.77
N ARG A 112 -14.74 8.68 2.04
CA ARG A 112 -13.67 8.39 1.08
C ARG A 112 -13.21 6.95 1.18
N LEU A 113 -13.02 6.31 0.03
CA LEU A 113 -12.24 5.09 -0.18
C LEU A 113 -11.51 5.24 -1.51
#